data_AF-A0A940MZH0-F1
#
_entry.id   AF-A0A940MZH0-F1
#
_cell.length_a   1.000
_cell.length_b   1.000
_cell.length_c   1.000
_cell.angle_alpha   90.00
_cell.angle_beta   90.00
_cell.angle_gamma   90.00
#
_symmetry.space_group_name_H-M   'P 1'
#
loop_
_entity.id
_entity.type
_entity.pdbx_description
1 polymer ?
#
loop_
_entity_poly.entity_id
_entity_poly.type
_entity_poly.pdbx_seq_one_letter_code
_entity_poly.pdbx_strand_id
1 'polypeptide(L)'
;MDFSVSRALWLMARTAPCLGLRALVYLGMAVAYILVTGLGAGIGFGLGGFGGPDARLGGAFWGGAIGFGLIAGILYLLREYVLYAVKAGHLAVLVELMDNRPLPEGQGQVAYGTAVVRARFKETSVLFGIDQLAKGVIRAVTGLARGIADLIPLPGMDALATLIGAFLRIGVGFVDEVILAHAIRHRATDPWASAREALVLYAQNHGAMLRNAAVLALITYGLAFVVFLLLLAPAAALAFLMPGGCSAAGVLFALILAWGVKAALLEPLAIACMMQAFFAVTDGQAPDPAWDARLDSLSGKFRELKDRAANSLGTPIPVSPWVRS
;
A
#
# COMPACT_ATOMS: atom_id res chain seq x y z
N MET A 1 3.22 -21.85 -6.16
CA MET A 1 3.07 -20.39 -6.08
C MET A 1 2.44 -19.98 -7.38
N ASP A 2 1.41 -19.14 -7.31
CA ASP A 2 0.57 -18.82 -8.47
C ASP A 2 1.06 -17.56 -9.22
N PHE A 3 2.30 -17.16 -8.96
CA PHE A 3 2.93 -15.97 -9.56
C PHE A 3 4.38 -16.26 -9.98
N SER A 4 4.88 -15.44 -10.91
CA SER A 4 6.28 -15.46 -11.34
C SER A 4 6.98 -14.14 -10.98
N VAL A 5 8.05 -14.24 -10.18
CA VAL A 5 8.87 -13.08 -9.81
C VAL A 5 9.58 -12.50 -11.03
N SER A 6 10.06 -13.34 -11.96
CA SER A 6 10.72 -12.85 -13.18
C SER A 6 9.75 -12.09 -14.09
N ARG A 7 8.51 -12.56 -14.22
CA ARG A 7 7.45 -11.84 -14.93
C ARG A 7 7.12 -10.52 -14.24
N ALA A 8 7.04 -10.52 -12.90
CA ALA A 8 6.78 -9.29 -12.14
C ALA A 8 7.92 -8.26 -12.32
N LEU A 9 9.18 -8.68 -12.26
CA LEU A 9 10.34 -7.82 -12.51
C LEU A 9 10.32 -7.26 -13.95
N TRP A 10 9.97 -8.10 -14.93
CA TRP A 10 9.81 -7.65 -16.31
C TRP A 10 8.71 -6.59 -16.46
N LEU A 11 7.57 -6.77 -15.79
CA LEU A 11 6.48 -5.78 -15.74
C LEU A 11 6.93 -4.48 -15.05
N MET A 12 7.72 -4.57 -13.97
CA MET A 12 8.31 -3.38 -13.32
C MET A 12 9.21 -2.61 -14.28
N ALA A 13 10.07 -3.31 -15.02
CA ALA A 13 10.94 -2.69 -16.02
C ALA A 13 10.13 -2.03 -17.16
N ARG A 14 9.07 -2.69 -17.64
CA ARG A 14 8.17 -2.12 -18.66
C ARG A 14 7.38 -0.91 -18.15
N THR A 15 7.18 -0.79 -16.85
CA THR A 15 6.50 0.35 -16.20
C THR A 15 7.46 1.36 -15.56
N ALA A 16 8.72 1.39 -16.00
CA ALA A 16 9.76 2.26 -15.46
C ALA A 16 9.34 3.74 -15.33
N PRO A 17 8.60 4.37 -16.28
CA PRO A 17 8.11 5.74 -16.09
C PRO A 17 7.20 5.92 -14.85
N CYS A 18 6.24 5.01 -14.65
CA CYS A 18 5.38 5.02 -13.46
C CYS A 18 6.17 4.72 -12.18
N LEU A 19 7.10 3.75 -12.26
CA LEU A 19 7.97 3.40 -11.14
C LEU A 19 8.90 4.55 -10.76
N GLY A 20 9.40 5.31 -11.73
CA GLY A 20 10.21 6.51 -11.52
C GLY A 20 9.44 7.62 -10.82
N LEU A 21 8.20 7.88 -11.23
CA LEU A 21 7.31 8.82 -10.52
C LEU A 21 7.07 8.37 -9.08
N ARG A 22 6.80 7.08 -8.85
CA ARG A 22 6.67 6.52 -7.51
C ARG A 22 7.94 6.75 -6.69
N ALA A 23 9.09 6.39 -7.23
CA ALA A 23 10.38 6.56 -6.56
C ALA A 23 10.61 8.03 -6.20
N LEU A 24 10.35 8.96 -7.12
CA LEU A 24 10.49 10.40 -6.86
C LEU A 24 9.60 10.86 -5.70
N VAL A 25 8.33 10.44 -5.67
CA VAL A 25 7.40 10.84 -4.60
C VAL A 25 7.79 10.24 -3.25
N TYR A 26 8.02 8.92 -3.17
CA TYR A 26 8.33 8.25 -1.90
C TYR A 26 9.72 8.61 -1.36
N LEU A 27 10.73 8.72 -2.24
CA LEU A 27 12.05 9.19 -1.82
C LEU A 27 12.02 10.68 -1.48
N GLY A 28 11.26 11.49 -2.21
CA GLY A 28 11.04 12.91 -1.89
C GLY A 28 10.43 13.09 -0.49
N MET A 29 9.46 12.24 -0.12
CA MET A 29 8.91 12.22 1.25
C MET A 29 9.95 11.81 2.29
N ALA A 30 10.76 10.77 2.01
CA ALA A 30 11.82 10.34 2.91
C ALA A 30 12.86 11.44 3.14
N VAL A 31 13.27 12.14 2.08
CA VAL A 31 14.16 13.30 2.14
C VAL A 31 13.51 14.45 2.92
N ALA A 32 12.21 14.74 2.70
CA ALA A 32 11.50 15.77 3.43
C ALA A 32 11.46 15.50 4.95
N TYR A 33 11.25 14.24 5.36
CA TYR A 33 11.37 13.84 6.76
C TYR A 33 12.75 14.19 7.33
N ILE A 34 13.82 13.79 6.65
CA ILE A 34 15.20 14.02 7.11
C ILE A 34 15.50 15.53 7.20
N LEU A 35 15.13 16.30 6.17
CA LEU A 35 15.41 17.73 6.11
C LEU A 35 14.64 18.53 7.15
N VAL A 36 13.33 18.31 7.30
CA VAL A 36 12.52 19.08 8.26
C VAL A 36 12.85 18.69 9.70
N THR A 37 13.07 17.40 9.98
CA THR A 37 13.54 16.96 11.30
C THR A 37 14.93 17.53 11.60
N GLY A 38 15.84 17.53 10.64
CA GLY A 38 17.18 18.10 10.79
C GLY A 38 17.18 19.59 11.01
N LEU A 39 16.37 20.33 10.25
CA LEU A 39 16.19 21.77 10.42
C LEU A 39 15.58 22.09 11.78
N GLY A 40 14.55 21.34 12.19
CA GLY A 40 13.96 21.46 13.52
C GLY A 40 14.99 21.26 14.62
N ALA A 41 15.81 20.20 14.51
CA ALA A 41 16.89 19.94 15.45
C ALA A 41 17.94 21.06 15.47
N GLY A 42 18.30 21.61 14.31
CA GLY A 42 19.23 22.74 14.21
C GLY A 42 18.70 24.02 14.86
N ILE A 43 17.44 24.37 14.62
CA ILE A 43 16.78 25.52 15.27
C ILE A 43 16.71 25.32 16.78
N GLY A 44 16.29 24.13 17.22
CA GLY A 44 16.21 23.78 18.63
C GLY A 44 17.57 23.82 19.34
N PHE A 45 18.62 23.34 18.68
CA PHE A 45 20.01 23.43 19.18
C PHE A 45 20.43 24.90 19.36
N GLY A 46 20.12 25.76 18.39
CA GLY A 46 20.41 27.19 18.44
C GLY A 46 19.71 27.89 19.61
N LEU A 47 18.41 27.63 19.79
CA LEU A 47 17.61 28.18 20.90
C LEU A 47 18.05 27.63 22.27
N GLY A 48 18.44 26.36 22.35
CA GLY A 48 19.01 25.78 23.57
C GLY A 48 20.33 26.42 24.00
N GLY A 49 20.99 27.15 23.09
CA GLY A 49 22.23 27.88 23.36
C GLY A 49 22.11 28.95 24.46
N PHE A 50 20.90 29.47 24.71
CA PHE A 50 20.64 30.44 25.76
C PHE A 50 20.58 29.84 27.17
N GLY A 51 20.42 28.51 27.30
CA GLY A 51 20.29 27.80 28.58
C GLY A 51 21.53 27.06 29.06
N GLY A 52 22.66 27.17 28.34
CA GLY A 52 23.91 26.45 28.64
C GLY A 52 24.12 25.17 27.81
N PRO A 53 25.24 24.45 28.02
CA PRO A 53 25.64 23.31 27.18
C PRO A 53 24.63 22.15 27.17
N ASP A 54 24.08 21.80 28.33
CA ASP A 54 23.11 20.71 28.46
C ASP A 54 21.76 21.07 27.83
N ALA A 55 21.39 22.35 27.86
CA ALA A 55 20.17 22.86 27.24
C ALA A 55 20.21 22.83 25.71
N ARG A 56 21.41 22.87 25.09
CA ARG A 56 21.55 22.74 23.62
C ARG A 56 21.13 21.37 23.11
N LEU A 57 21.54 20.30 23.80
CA LEU A 57 21.16 18.93 23.42
C LEU A 57 19.66 18.70 23.62
N GLY A 58 19.10 19.17 24.73
CA GLY A 58 17.66 19.13 24.98
C GLY A 58 16.87 19.93 23.93
N GLY A 59 17.34 21.13 23.58
CA GLY A 59 16.77 21.96 22.54
C GLY A 59 16.78 21.27 21.17
N ALA A 60 17.91 20.65 20.78
CA ALA A 60 18.03 19.91 19.54
C ALA A 60 17.05 18.73 19.45
N PHE A 61 16.92 17.97 20.54
CA PHE A 61 15.99 16.85 20.60
C PHE A 61 14.53 17.33 20.39
N TRP A 62 14.09 18.32 21.15
CA TRP A 62 12.72 18.84 21.05
C TRP A 62 12.45 19.53 19.72
N GLY A 63 13.41 20.30 19.21
CA GLY A 63 13.32 20.90 17.89
C GLY A 63 13.17 19.84 16.79
N GLY A 64 13.95 18.76 16.86
CA GLY A 64 13.86 17.62 15.94
C GLY A 64 12.53 16.88 16.06
N ALA A 65 12.05 16.63 17.28
CA ALA A 65 10.77 15.99 17.54
C ALA A 65 9.59 16.81 17.01
N ILE A 66 9.60 18.13 17.22
CA ILE A 66 8.59 19.05 16.67
C ILE A 66 8.67 19.06 15.15
N GLY A 67 9.86 19.17 14.57
CA GLY A 67 10.07 19.11 13.12
C GLY A 67 9.52 17.80 12.52
N PHE A 68 9.82 16.66 13.15
CA PHE A 68 9.30 15.35 12.78
C PHE A 68 7.77 15.29 12.88
N GLY A 69 7.18 15.80 13.97
CA GLY A 69 5.73 15.83 14.16
C GLY A 69 5.02 16.68 13.10
N LEU A 70 5.57 17.85 12.77
CA LEU A 70 5.05 18.74 11.74
C LEU A 70 5.07 18.09 10.36
N ILE A 71 6.22 17.56 9.94
CA ILE A 71 6.31 16.91 8.63
C ILE A 71 5.47 15.63 8.58
N ALA A 72 5.38 14.87 9.67
CA ALA A 72 4.49 13.73 9.75
C ALA A 72 3.02 14.13 9.59
N GLY A 73 2.58 15.23 10.22
CA GLY A 73 1.23 15.75 10.06
C GLY A 73 0.94 16.21 8.62
N ILE A 74 1.86 16.95 8.01
CA ILE A 74 1.73 17.40 6.60
C ILE A 74 1.66 16.18 5.67
N LEU A 75 2.62 15.25 5.79
CA LEU A 75 2.68 14.07 4.94
C LEU A 75 1.51 13.12 5.18
N TYR A 76 0.96 13.06 6.40
CA TYR A 76 -0.27 12.32 6.68
C TYR A 76 -1.44 12.85 5.83
N LEU A 77 -1.59 14.18 5.73
CA LEU A 77 -2.62 14.81 4.91
C LEU A 77 -2.36 14.64 3.41
N LEU A 78 -1.10 14.74 2.96
CA LEU A 78 -0.75 14.58 1.53
C LEU A 78 -0.83 13.12 1.06
N ARG A 79 -0.60 12.17 1.97
CA ARG A 79 -0.47 10.74 1.68
C ARG A 79 -1.70 10.18 0.98
N GLU A 80 -2.88 10.52 1.48
CA GLU A 80 -4.14 9.93 1.03
C GLU A 80 -4.44 10.26 -0.44
N TYR A 81 -4.13 11.48 -0.88
CA TYR A 81 -4.41 11.90 -2.24
C TYR A 81 -3.28 11.53 -3.22
N VAL A 82 -2.04 11.91 -2.91
CA VAL A 82 -0.93 11.79 -3.86
C VAL A 82 -0.48 10.35 -4.02
N LEU A 83 -0.26 9.62 -2.91
CA LEU A 83 0.26 8.25 -2.99
C LEU A 83 -0.75 7.31 -3.61
N TYR A 84 -2.02 7.54 -3.33
CA TYR A 84 -3.08 6.72 -3.85
C TYR A 84 -3.31 6.94 -5.36
N ALA A 85 -3.32 8.19 -5.83
CA ALA A 85 -3.42 8.50 -7.26
C ALA A 85 -2.27 7.90 -8.06
N VAL A 86 -1.03 8.03 -7.56
CA VAL A 86 0.16 7.45 -8.20
C VAL A 86 0.11 5.91 -8.17
N LYS A 87 -0.38 5.31 -7.08
CA LYS A 87 -0.55 3.86 -6.95
C LYS A 87 -1.59 3.31 -7.90
N ALA A 88 -2.79 3.87 -7.92
CA ALA A 88 -3.87 3.48 -8.82
C ALA A 88 -3.50 3.68 -10.29
N GLY A 89 -2.80 4.77 -10.62
CA GLY A 89 -2.31 5.02 -11.97
C GLY A 89 -1.28 3.99 -12.44
N HIS A 90 -0.31 3.62 -11.59
CA HIS A 90 0.64 2.56 -11.92
C HIS A 90 -0.04 1.19 -12.05
N LEU A 91 -1.00 0.90 -11.17
CA LEU A 91 -1.80 -0.33 -11.21
C LEU A 91 -2.56 -0.47 -12.53
N ALA A 92 -3.15 0.61 -13.03
CA ALA A 92 -3.84 0.61 -14.31
C ALA A 92 -2.93 0.20 -15.48
N VAL A 93 -1.70 0.71 -15.51
CA VAL A 93 -0.71 0.34 -16.54
C VAL A 93 -0.27 -1.11 -16.37
N LEU A 94 -0.06 -1.57 -15.13
CA LEU A 94 0.34 -2.95 -14.85
C LEU A 94 -0.70 -3.97 -15.32
N VAL A 95 -1.99 -3.68 -15.11
CA VAL A 95 -3.08 -4.57 -15.53
C VAL A 95 -3.10 -4.77 -17.05
N GLU A 96 -2.98 -3.68 -17.82
CA GLU A 96 -2.96 -3.78 -19.29
C GLU A 96 -1.74 -4.57 -19.79
N LEU A 97 -0.54 -4.29 -19.24
CA LEU A 97 0.67 -5.01 -19.62
C LEU A 97 0.66 -6.48 -19.18
N MET A 98 0.02 -6.80 -18.06
CA MET A 98 -0.15 -8.19 -17.61
C MET A 98 -0.97 -9.02 -18.59
N ASP A 99 -1.99 -8.42 -19.20
CA ASP A 99 -2.83 -9.05 -20.22
C ASP A 99 -2.24 -8.91 -21.65
N ASN A 100 -1.00 -8.43 -21.78
CA ASN A 100 -0.34 -8.14 -23.07
C ASN A 100 -1.14 -7.19 -23.97
N ARG A 101 -1.95 -6.29 -23.38
CA ARG A 101 -2.71 -5.29 -24.13
C ARG A 101 -1.81 -4.09 -24.46
N PRO A 102 -1.90 -3.55 -25.69
CA PRO A 102 -1.11 -2.38 -26.05
C PRO A 102 -1.57 -1.16 -25.26
N LEU A 103 -0.62 -0.37 -24.76
CA LEU A 103 -0.92 0.96 -24.24
C LEU A 103 -1.20 1.90 -25.42
N PRO A 104 -2.16 2.83 -25.32
CA PRO A 104 -2.50 3.74 -26.42
C PRO A 104 -1.29 4.50 -26.95
N GLU A 105 -1.11 4.50 -28.27
CA GLU A 105 -0.01 5.21 -28.92
C GLU A 105 -0.08 6.73 -28.64
N GLY A 106 1.07 7.34 -28.36
CA GLY A 106 1.18 8.79 -28.13
C GLY A 106 0.84 9.29 -26.72
N GLN A 107 0.34 8.43 -25.80
CA GLN A 107 0.16 8.79 -24.39
C GLN A 107 1.25 8.18 -23.51
N GLY A 108 1.89 8.99 -22.67
CA GLY A 108 2.81 8.49 -21.64
C GLY A 108 2.07 7.65 -20.60
N GLN A 109 2.74 6.62 -20.04
CA GLN A 109 2.15 5.66 -19.09
C GLN A 109 1.44 6.33 -17.90
N VAL A 110 2.05 7.40 -17.36
CA VAL A 110 1.49 8.17 -16.23
C VAL A 110 0.19 8.86 -16.63
N ALA A 111 0.14 9.46 -17.82
CA ALA A 111 -1.05 10.14 -18.32
C ALA A 111 -2.19 9.12 -18.56
N TYR A 112 -1.86 7.98 -19.16
CA TYR A 112 -2.79 6.88 -19.37
C TYR A 112 -3.37 6.37 -18.04
N GLY A 113 -2.51 6.04 -17.07
CA GLY A 113 -2.95 5.55 -15.76
C GLY A 113 -3.86 6.56 -15.04
N THR A 114 -3.51 7.84 -15.12
CA THR A 114 -4.34 8.94 -14.56
C THR A 114 -5.71 9.01 -15.26
N ALA A 115 -5.76 8.87 -16.59
CA ALA A 115 -6.99 8.89 -17.36
C ALA A 115 -7.89 7.69 -17.04
N VAL A 116 -7.32 6.48 -16.93
CA VAL A 116 -8.05 5.26 -16.55
C VAL A 116 -8.72 5.41 -15.19
N VAL A 117 -7.98 5.92 -14.20
CA VAL A 117 -8.50 6.14 -12.85
C VAL A 117 -9.63 7.17 -12.85
N ARG A 118 -9.46 8.31 -13.55
CA ARG A 118 -10.51 9.33 -13.65
C ARG A 118 -11.76 8.83 -14.37
N ALA A 119 -11.60 8.09 -15.47
CA ALA A 119 -12.71 7.62 -16.29
C ALA A 119 -13.59 6.59 -15.56
N ARG A 120 -12.98 5.65 -14.82
CA ARG A 120 -13.70 4.54 -14.18
C ARG A 120 -14.30 4.92 -12.83
N PHE A 121 -13.64 5.79 -12.08
CA PHE A 121 -14.09 6.12 -10.74
C PHE A 121 -14.85 7.44 -10.66
N LYS A 122 -14.92 8.22 -11.75
CA LYS A 122 -15.58 9.54 -11.92
C LYS A 122 -15.10 10.59 -10.91
N GLU A 123 -15.29 10.30 -9.63
CA GLU A 123 -14.83 11.03 -8.47
C GLU A 123 -13.79 10.20 -7.70
N THR A 124 -12.72 10.83 -7.26
CA THR A 124 -11.73 10.20 -6.37
C THR A 124 -12.37 9.65 -5.08
N SER A 125 -13.52 10.18 -4.68
CA SER A 125 -14.33 9.76 -3.52
C SER A 125 -14.84 8.32 -3.62
N VAL A 126 -15.22 7.85 -4.82
CA VAL A 126 -15.76 6.50 -5.06
C VAL A 126 -14.65 5.48 -4.88
N LEU A 127 -13.52 5.74 -5.54
CA LEU A 127 -12.35 4.87 -5.49
C LEU A 127 -11.83 4.75 -4.04
N PHE A 128 -11.75 5.88 -3.34
CA PHE A 128 -11.41 5.93 -1.93
C PHE A 128 -12.42 5.18 -1.04
N GLY A 129 -13.71 5.31 -1.34
CA GLY A 129 -14.77 4.57 -0.65
C GLY A 129 -14.59 3.05 -0.80
N ILE A 130 -14.28 2.55 -2.00
CA ILE A 130 -14.01 1.13 -2.24
C ILE A 130 -12.81 0.66 -1.43
N ASP A 131 -11.71 1.42 -1.47
CA ASP A 131 -10.48 1.13 -0.73
C ASP A 131 -10.74 1.01 0.79
N GLN A 132 -11.47 1.98 1.36
CA GLN A 132 -11.78 1.98 2.77
C GLN A 132 -12.75 0.85 3.18
N LEU A 133 -13.73 0.54 2.33
CA LEU A 133 -14.64 -0.58 2.55
C LEU A 133 -13.88 -1.91 2.50
N ALA A 134 -13.04 -2.13 1.49
CA ALA A 134 -12.20 -3.32 1.37
C ALA A 134 -11.30 -3.50 2.61
N LYS A 135 -10.60 -2.45 3.03
CA LYS A 135 -9.80 -2.42 4.28
C LYS A 135 -10.65 -2.75 5.52
N GLY A 136 -11.88 -2.25 5.56
CA GLY A 136 -12.84 -2.55 6.61
C GLY A 136 -13.24 -4.03 6.65
N VAL A 137 -13.56 -4.63 5.49
CA VAL A 137 -13.88 -6.06 5.36
C VAL A 137 -12.74 -6.92 5.85
N ILE A 138 -11.54 -6.63 5.35
CA ILE A 138 -10.31 -7.29 5.72
C ILE A 138 -10.04 -7.23 7.24
N ARG A 139 -10.19 -6.04 7.83
CA ARG A 139 -9.96 -5.83 9.27
C ARG A 139 -10.96 -6.59 10.12
N ALA A 140 -12.22 -6.69 9.67
CA ALA A 140 -13.24 -7.49 10.34
C ALA A 140 -12.87 -8.99 10.31
N VAL A 141 -12.53 -9.52 9.13
CA VAL A 141 -12.17 -10.94 8.95
C VAL A 141 -10.92 -11.31 9.77
N THR A 142 -9.86 -10.49 9.68
CA THR A 142 -8.62 -10.71 10.45
C THR A 142 -8.81 -10.50 11.95
N GLY A 143 -9.70 -9.59 12.36
CA GLY A 143 -10.06 -9.37 13.76
C GLY A 143 -10.77 -10.58 14.38
N LEU A 144 -11.71 -11.18 13.65
CA LEU A 144 -12.41 -12.39 14.09
C LEU A 144 -11.45 -13.58 14.23
N ALA A 145 -10.52 -13.76 13.28
CA ALA A 145 -9.51 -14.80 13.37
C ALA A 145 -8.64 -14.67 14.64
N ARG A 146 -8.36 -13.44 15.09
CA ARG A 146 -7.65 -13.18 16.36
C ARG A 146 -8.52 -13.49 17.57
N GLY A 147 -9.77 -13.02 17.58
CA GLY A 147 -10.70 -13.29 18.69
C GLY A 147 -10.95 -14.79 18.93
N ILE A 148 -10.96 -15.60 17.85
CA ILE A 148 -11.02 -17.07 17.97
C ILE A 148 -9.71 -17.64 18.51
N ALA A 149 -8.55 -17.14 18.07
CA ALA A 149 -7.25 -17.57 18.59
C ALA A 149 -7.08 -17.26 20.08
N ASP A 150 -7.60 -16.12 20.55
CA ASP A 150 -7.55 -15.69 21.95
C ASP A 150 -8.50 -16.52 22.85
N LEU A 151 -9.53 -17.16 22.27
CA LEU A 151 -10.48 -18.02 22.98
C LEU A 151 -9.91 -19.42 23.28
N ILE A 152 -8.75 -19.77 22.71
CA ILE A 152 -8.05 -21.04 22.97
C ILE A 152 -6.84 -20.75 23.87
N PRO A 153 -7.01 -20.58 25.21
CA PRO A 153 -5.91 -20.37 26.13
C PRO A 153 -5.15 -21.68 26.36
N LEU A 154 -4.29 -22.04 25.42
CA LEU A 154 -3.35 -23.14 25.56
C LEU A 154 -2.00 -22.57 26.05
N PRO A 155 -1.59 -22.88 27.30
CA PRO A 155 -0.33 -22.35 27.84
C PRO A 155 0.86 -22.73 26.96
N GLY A 156 1.67 -21.74 26.57
CA GLY A 156 2.85 -21.91 25.70
C GLY A 156 2.60 -21.69 24.20
N MET A 157 1.35 -21.40 23.78
CA MET A 157 1.02 -21.11 22.38
C MET A 157 0.91 -19.61 22.05
N ASP A 158 1.06 -18.70 23.02
CA ASP A 158 0.96 -17.25 22.80
C ASP A 158 1.94 -16.73 21.74
N ALA A 159 3.16 -17.27 21.73
CA ALA A 159 4.17 -16.95 20.71
C ALA A 159 3.73 -17.43 19.32
N LEU A 160 3.09 -18.60 19.22
CA LEU A 160 2.58 -19.15 17.98
C LEU A 160 1.34 -18.38 17.49
N ALA A 161 0.42 -18.04 18.38
CA ALA A 161 -0.75 -17.21 18.08
C ALA A 161 -0.32 -15.80 17.62
N THR A 162 0.70 -15.22 18.25
CA THR A 162 1.29 -13.95 17.83
C THR A 162 1.96 -14.07 16.47
N LEU A 163 2.68 -15.16 16.21
CA LEU A 163 3.34 -15.42 14.93
C LEU A 163 2.32 -15.64 13.81
N ILE A 164 1.25 -16.39 14.06
CA ILE A 164 0.12 -16.55 13.13
C ILE A 164 -0.58 -15.21 12.91
N GLY A 165 -0.82 -14.44 13.98
CA GLY A 165 -1.44 -13.12 13.90
C GLY A 165 -0.59 -12.10 13.14
N ALA A 166 0.73 -12.19 13.24
CA ALA A 166 1.68 -11.42 12.45
C ALA A 166 1.69 -11.89 10.99
N PHE A 167 1.76 -13.20 10.76
CA PHE A 167 1.71 -13.81 9.43
C PHE A 167 0.44 -13.44 8.64
N LEU A 168 -0.72 -13.57 9.27
CA LEU A 168 -2.02 -13.18 8.70
C LEU A 168 -2.08 -11.67 8.43
N ARG A 169 -1.43 -10.84 9.24
CA ARG A 169 -1.36 -9.39 9.01
C ARG A 169 -0.54 -9.05 7.77
N ILE A 170 0.55 -9.77 7.53
CA ILE A 170 1.41 -9.49 6.38
C ILE A 170 0.81 -10.06 5.08
N GLY A 171 0.12 -11.20 5.15
CA GLY A 171 -0.52 -11.84 4.00
C GLY A 171 -1.73 -11.09 3.40
N VAL A 172 -2.15 -9.99 4.02
CA VAL A 172 -3.41 -9.30 3.70
C VAL A 172 -3.15 -7.90 3.11
N GLY A 173 -1.90 -7.48 3.01
CA GLY A 173 -1.52 -6.09 2.68
C GLY A 173 -1.77 -5.60 1.26
N PHE A 174 -2.39 -6.39 0.38
CA PHE A 174 -2.55 -6.07 -1.05
C PHE A 174 -3.94 -6.36 -1.63
N VAL A 175 -4.91 -6.67 -0.77
CA VAL A 175 -6.25 -7.10 -1.22
C VAL A 175 -7.00 -5.95 -1.90
N ASP A 176 -6.89 -4.74 -1.36
CA ASP A 176 -7.40 -3.49 -1.94
C ASP A 176 -6.86 -3.25 -3.35
N GLU A 177 -5.56 -3.45 -3.56
CA GLU A 177 -4.98 -3.33 -4.91
C GLU A 177 -5.48 -4.40 -5.86
N VAL A 178 -5.63 -5.63 -5.38
CA VAL A 178 -6.15 -6.73 -6.20
C VAL A 178 -7.60 -6.46 -6.60
N ILE A 179 -8.43 -5.95 -5.69
CA ILE A 179 -9.81 -5.54 -5.96
C ILE A 179 -9.85 -4.43 -7.01
N LEU A 180 -9.02 -3.41 -6.84
CA LEU A 180 -8.93 -2.32 -7.80
C LEU A 180 -8.45 -2.81 -9.17
N ALA A 181 -7.44 -3.67 -9.19
CA ALA A 181 -6.93 -4.28 -10.41
C ALA A 181 -8.00 -5.11 -11.13
N HIS A 182 -8.82 -5.86 -10.39
CA HIS A 182 -9.94 -6.62 -10.93
C HIS A 182 -10.96 -5.71 -11.63
N ALA A 183 -11.36 -4.60 -11.00
CA ALA A 183 -12.27 -3.63 -11.59
C ALA A 183 -11.69 -2.98 -12.86
N ILE A 184 -10.39 -2.67 -12.85
CA ILE A 184 -9.71 -2.11 -14.03
C ILE A 184 -9.67 -3.13 -15.17
N ARG A 185 -9.27 -4.38 -14.89
CA ARG A 185 -9.08 -5.47 -15.86
C ARG A 185 -10.35 -5.80 -16.63
N HIS A 186 -11.48 -5.87 -15.92
CA HIS A 186 -12.80 -6.18 -16.46
C HIS A 186 -13.53 -4.94 -17.02
N ARG A 187 -12.89 -3.76 -17.00
CA ARG A 187 -13.47 -2.50 -17.46
C ARG A 187 -14.85 -2.24 -16.82
N ALA A 188 -14.98 -2.55 -15.53
CA ALA A 188 -16.26 -2.52 -14.82
C ALA A 188 -16.92 -1.14 -14.87
N THR A 189 -18.19 -1.09 -15.24
CA THR A 189 -19.02 0.13 -15.24
C THR A 189 -19.67 0.40 -13.88
N ASP A 190 -19.81 -0.63 -13.04
CA ASP A 190 -20.16 -0.48 -11.64
C ASP A 190 -18.95 -0.85 -10.75
N PRO A 191 -18.23 0.16 -10.24
CA PRO A 191 -17.11 -0.05 -9.33
C PRO A 191 -17.48 -0.81 -8.05
N TRP A 192 -18.71 -0.63 -7.53
CA TRP A 192 -19.15 -1.22 -6.26
C TRP A 192 -19.48 -2.72 -6.44
N ALA A 193 -20.21 -3.08 -7.49
CA ALA A 193 -20.48 -4.48 -7.81
C ALA A 193 -19.18 -5.24 -8.13
N SER A 194 -18.27 -4.64 -8.90
CA SER A 194 -16.98 -5.26 -9.21
C SER A 194 -16.12 -5.46 -7.96
N ALA A 195 -16.14 -4.50 -7.02
CA ALA A 195 -15.44 -4.65 -5.76
C ALA A 195 -16.03 -5.78 -4.88
N ARG A 196 -17.37 -5.91 -4.85
CA ARG A 196 -18.06 -7.00 -4.16
C ARG A 196 -17.65 -8.35 -4.75
N GLU A 197 -17.73 -8.48 -6.07
CA GLU A 197 -17.33 -9.69 -6.79
C GLU A 197 -15.88 -10.06 -6.49
N ALA A 198 -14.94 -9.12 -6.62
CA ALA A 198 -13.53 -9.36 -6.35
C ALA A 198 -13.28 -9.79 -4.89
N LEU A 199 -13.99 -9.20 -3.92
CA LEU A 199 -13.92 -9.59 -2.51
C LEU A 199 -14.40 -11.03 -2.27
N VAL A 200 -15.50 -11.44 -2.90
CA VAL A 200 -16.00 -12.82 -2.81
C VAL A 200 -15.02 -13.79 -3.45
N LEU A 201 -14.52 -13.48 -4.65
CA LEU A 201 -13.51 -14.29 -5.35
C LEU A 201 -12.21 -14.42 -4.54
N TYR A 202 -11.79 -13.35 -3.86
CA TYR A 202 -10.63 -13.39 -2.97
C TYR A 202 -10.89 -14.29 -1.75
N ALA A 203 -12.05 -14.13 -1.10
CA ALA A 203 -12.41 -14.87 0.10
C ALA A 203 -12.59 -16.38 -0.18
N GLN A 204 -13.25 -16.74 -1.28
CA GLN A 204 -13.42 -18.15 -1.64
C GLN A 204 -12.08 -18.84 -1.95
N ASN A 205 -11.09 -18.09 -2.44
CA ASN A 205 -9.72 -18.56 -2.71
C ASN A 205 -8.71 -18.22 -1.59
N HIS A 206 -9.17 -17.95 -0.36
CA HIS A 206 -8.33 -17.48 0.75
C HIS A 206 -7.07 -18.35 1.00
N GLY A 207 -7.16 -19.67 0.89
CA GLY A 207 -6.02 -20.57 1.14
C GLY A 207 -4.86 -20.34 0.17
N ALA A 208 -5.15 -20.21 -1.13
CA ALA A 208 -4.15 -19.90 -2.14
C ALA A 208 -3.64 -18.46 -1.99
N MET A 209 -4.54 -17.51 -1.76
CA MET A 209 -4.17 -16.10 -1.61
C MET A 209 -3.28 -15.85 -0.39
N LEU A 210 -3.60 -16.44 0.77
CA LEU A 210 -2.79 -16.32 1.98
C LEU A 210 -1.41 -16.97 1.81
N ARG A 211 -1.31 -18.13 1.14
CA ARG A 211 -0.03 -18.79 0.88
C ARG A 211 0.88 -17.93 0.01
N ASN A 212 0.35 -17.37 -1.08
CA ASN A 212 1.14 -16.50 -1.94
C ASN A 212 1.57 -15.24 -1.19
N ALA A 213 0.62 -14.58 -0.51
CA ALA A 213 0.91 -13.34 0.20
C ALA A 213 1.92 -13.53 1.34
N ALA A 214 1.89 -14.67 2.03
CA ALA A 214 2.89 -15.05 3.03
C ALA A 214 4.31 -15.19 2.49
N VAL A 215 4.45 -15.76 1.29
CA VAL A 215 5.77 -15.85 0.64
C VAL A 215 6.23 -14.45 0.22
N LEU A 216 5.36 -13.66 -0.41
CA LEU A 216 5.68 -12.30 -0.80
C LEU A 216 6.06 -11.44 0.40
N ALA A 217 5.35 -11.59 1.51
CA ALA A 217 5.66 -10.97 2.79
C ALA A 217 7.10 -11.24 3.19
N LEU A 218 7.49 -12.52 3.24
CA LEU A 218 8.84 -12.93 3.63
C LEU A 218 9.90 -12.33 2.70
N ILE A 219 9.69 -12.41 1.39
CA ILE A 219 10.62 -11.86 0.39
C ILE A 219 10.73 -10.33 0.53
N THR A 220 9.59 -9.64 0.62
CA THR A 220 9.53 -8.17 0.64
C THR A 220 10.14 -7.61 1.91
N TYR A 221 9.83 -8.19 3.08
CA TYR A 221 10.39 -7.74 4.35
C TYR A 221 11.85 -8.14 4.52
N GLY A 222 12.23 -9.34 4.04
CA GLY A 222 13.64 -9.76 4.00
C GLY A 222 14.48 -8.79 3.16
N LEU A 223 14.02 -8.45 1.95
CA LEU A 223 14.71 -7.49 1.09
C LEU A 223 14.68 -6.07 1.66
N ALA A 224 13.57 -5.64 2.25
CA ALA A 224 13.50 -4.34 2.95
C ALA A 224 14.50 -4.27 4.12
N PHE A 225 14.70 -5.37 4.84
CA PHE A 225 15.68 -5.47 5.92
C PHE A 225 17.12 -5.38 5.37
N VAL A 226 17.43 -6.07 4.27
CA VAL A 226 18.74 -5.93 3.59
C VAL A 226 18.97 -4.48 3.16
N VAL A 227 17.97 -3.84 2.53
CA VAL A 227 18.03 -2.42 2.14
C VAL A 227 18.24 -1.52 3.37
N PHE A 228 17.57 -1.79 4.48
CA PHE A 228 17.80 -1.08 5.73
C PHE A 228 19.25 -1.21 6.22
N LEU A 229 19.82 -2.42 6.22
CA LEU A 229 21.22 -2.63 6.61
C LEU A 229 22.19 -1.86 5.70
N LEU A 230 21.95 -1.87 4.39
CA LEU A 230 22.76 -1.11 3.42
C LEU A 230 22.67 0.40 3.65
N LEU A 231 21.51 0.90 4.08
CA LEU A 231 21.25 2.31 4.32
C LEU A 231 21.65 2.79 5.71
N LEU A 232 22.07 1.91 6.63
CA LEU A 232 22.56 2.31 7.95
C LEU A 232 23.77 3.24 7.86
N ALA A 233 24.76 2.91 7.03
CA ALA A 233 25.97 3.72 6.88
C ALA A 233 25.68 5.14 6.36
N PRO A 234 24.97 5.34 5.22
CA PRO A 234 24.66 6.68 4.75
C PRO A 234 23.72 7.43 5.70
N ALA A 235 22.79 6.75 6.37
CA ALA A 235 21.93 7.38 7.36
C ALA A 235 22.68 7.82 8.62
N ALA A 236 23.63 7.01 9.10
CA ALA A 236 24.51 7.38 10.21
C ALA A 236 25.38 8.58 9.83
N ALA A 237 25.94 8.61 8.61
CA ALA A 237 26.68 9.76 8.10
C ALA A 237 25.84 11.05 8.13
N LEU A 238 24.57 10.98 7.70
CA LEU A 238 23.65 12.11 7.79
C LEU A 238 23.37 12.53 9.24
N ALA A 239 23.22 11.57 10.16
CA ALA A 239 23.01 11.86 11.57
C ALA A 239 24.25 12.48 12.24
N PHE A 240 25.47 12.12 11.82
CA PHE A 240 26.70 12.76 12.31
C PHE A 240 26.81 14.23 11.90
N LEU A 241 26.19 14.63 10.79
CA LEU A 241 26.12 16.03 10.37
C LEU A 241 25.12 16.85 11.20
N MET A 242 24.27 16.20 12.01
CA MET A 242 23.32 16.91 12.86
C MET A 242 23.98 17.46 14.13
N PRO A 243 23.58 18.67 14.57
CA PRO A 243 24.05 19.23 15.84
C PRO A 243 23.77 18.28 17.01
N GLY A 244 24.81 17.92 17.76
CA GLY A 244 24.71 17.02 18.92
C GLY A 244 24.86 15.52 18.63
N GLY A 245 25.11 15.10 17.38
CA GLY A 245 25.58 13.73 17.06
C GLY A 245 24.66 12.60 17.55
N CYS A 246 23.34 12.81 17.50
CA CYS A 246 22.36 11.90 18.07
C CYS A 246 22.34 10.56 17.32
N SER A 247 23.01 9.54 17.86
CA SER A 247 23.15 8.21 17.23
C SER A 247 21.79 7.54 16.96
N ALA A 248 20.77 7.85 17.76
CA ALA A 248 19.39 7.40 17.55
C ALA A 248 18.77 7.94 16.23
N ALA A 249 19.18 9.12 15.76
CA ALA A 249 18.69 9.70 14.52
C ALA A 249 19.18 8.91 13.28
N GLY A 250 20.38 8.33 13.34
CA GLY A 250 20.93 7.53 12.23
C GLY A 250 20.09 6.29 11.94
N VAL A 251 19.68 5.57 12.99
CA VAL A 251 18.77 4.41 12.85
C VAL A 251 17.41 4.87 12.33
N LEU A 252 16.87 5.98 12.83
CA LEU A 252 15.59 6.51 12.37
C LEU A 252 15.64 6.90 10.87
N PHE A 253 16.70 7.58 10.43
CA PHE A 253 16.87 7.93 9.02
C PHE A 253 17.06 6.70 8.13
N ALA A 254 17.78 5.68 8.62
CA ALA A 254 17.91 4.41 7.90
C ALA A 254 16.54 3.75 7.73
N LEU A 255 15.70 3.74 8.78
CA LEU A 255 14.33 3.23 8.71
C LEU A 255 13.48 4.02 7.70
N ILE A 256 13.56 5.35 7.69
CA ILE A 256 12.80 6.21 6.77
C ILE A 256 13.23 6.01 5.32
N LEU A 257 14.55 5.94 5.05
CA LEU A 257 15.07 5.70 3.70
C LEU A 257 14.72 4.29 3.22
N ALA A 258 14.88 3.27 4.08
CA ALA A 258 14.52 1.90 3.75
C ALA A 258 13.03 1.76 3.50
N TRP A 259 12.20 2.44 4.29
CA TRP A 259 10.76 2.53 4.04
C TRP A 259 10.46 3.17 2.68
N GLY A 260 11.13 4.26 2.32
CA GLY A 260 11.00 4.93 1.02
C GLY A 260 11.32 3.99 -0.14
N VAL A 261 12.44 3.26 -0.08
CA VAL A 261 12.83 2.26 -1.09
C VAL A 261 11.82 1.10 -1.15
N LYS A 262 11.40 0.58 0.00
CA LYS A 262 10.39 -0.49 0.08
C LYS A 262 9.08 -0.05 -0.60
N ALA A 263 8.55 1.12 -0.26
CA ALA A 263 7.29 1.64 -0.80
C ALA A 263 7.38 1.98 -2.30
N ALA A 264 8.54 2.48 -2.74
CA ALA A 264 8.79 2.84 -4.12
C ALA A 264 8.93 1.62 -5.04
N LEU A 265 9.68 0.60 -4.62
CA LEU A 265 10.14 -0.48 -5.51
C LEU A 265 9.59 -1.87 -5.12
N LEU A 266 9.64 -2.21 -3.84
CA LEU A 266 9.29 -3.56 -3.39
C LEU A 266 7.77 -3.75 -3.31
N GLU A 267 7.04 -2.73 -2.91
CA GLU A 267 5.57 -2.74 -2.86
C GLU A 267 4.92 -2.98 -4.23
N PRO A 268 5.23 -2.22 -5.31
CA PRO A 268 4.63 -2.48 -6.62
C PRO A 268 5.05 -3.84 -7.21
N LEU A 269 6.26 -4.34 -6.90
CA LEU A 269 6.66 -5.70 -7.26
C LEU A 269 5.77 -6.74 -6.58
N ALA A 270 5.53 -6.57 -5.28
CA ALA A 270 4.66 -7.45 -4.52
C ALA A 270 3.21 -7.41 -5.04
N ILE A 271 2.70 -6.22 -5.35
CA ILE A 271 1.37 -6.05 -5.94
C ILE A 271 1.29 -6.77 -7.30
N ALA A 272 2.30 -6.64 -8.17
CA ALA A 272 2.35 -7.35 -9.45
C ALA A 272 2.35 -8.89 -9.28
N CYS A 273 3.04 -9.42 -8.28
CA CYS A 273 2.98 -10.84 -7.94
C CYS A 273 1.59 -11.25 -7.40
N MET A 274 0.99 -10.45 -6.52
CA MET A 274 -0.35 -10.74 -5.98
C MET A 274 -1.44 -10.70 -7.04
N MET A 275 -1.37 -9.75 -7.98
CA MET A 275 -2.32 -9.70 -9.10
C MET A 275 -2.19 -10.93 -9.99
N GLN A 276 -0.97 -11.38 -10.30
CA GLN A 276 -0.76 -12.63 -11.03
C GLN A 276 -1.41 -13.81 -10.32
N ALA A 277 -1.16 -13.96 -9.02
CA ALA A 277 -1.74 -15.03 -8.22
C ALA A 277 -3.28 -14.96 -8.23
N PHE A 278 -3.84 -13.79 -7.94
CA PHE A 278 -5.29 -13.59 -7.93
C PHE A 278 -5.92 -13.93 -9.28
N PHE A 279 -5.43 -13.34 -10.37
CA PHE A 279 -5.99 -13.58 -11.70
C PHE A 279 -5.82 -15.01 -12.18
N ALA A 280 -4.77 -15.71 -11.76
CA ALA A 280 -4.59 -17.12 -12.08
C ALA A 280 -5.57 -18.00 -11.30
N VAL A 281 -5.75 -17.76 -9.99
CA VAL A 281 -6.61 -18.62 -9.17
C VAL A 281 -8.10 -18.33 -9.38
N THR A 282 -8.49 -17.11 -9.77
CA THR A 282 -9.90 -16.75 -10.00
C THR A 282 -10.33 -16.90 -11.45
N ASP A 283 -9.47 -17.37 -12.35
CA ASP A 283 -9.77 -17.43 -13.77
C ASP A 283 -10.99 -18.34 -14.03
N GLY A 284 -11.97 -17.82 -14.78
CA GLY A 284 -13.23 -18.53 -15.08
C GLY A 284 -14.15 -18.81 -13.88
N GLN A 285 -13.85 -18.34 -12.67
CA GLN A 285 -14.71 -18.55 -11.51
C GLN A 285 -15.83 -17.50 -11.42
N ALA A 286 -16.99 -17.93 -10.92
CA ALA A 286 -18.06 -17.03 -10.47
C ALA A 286 -18.01 -16.88 -8.93
N PRO A 287 -18.51 -15.75 -8.39
CA PRO A 287 -18.68 -15.56 -6.94
C PRO A 287 -19.58 -16.62 -6.32
N ASP A 288 -19.09 -17.34 -5.31
CA ASP A 288 -19.86 -18.33 -4.56
C ASP A 288 -20.88 -17.64 -3.62
N PRO A 289 -22.19 -17.90 -3.75
CA PRO A 289 -23.22 -17.34 -2.86
C PRO A 289 -22.99 -17.63 -1.37
N ALA A 290 -22.39 -18.78 -1.04
CA ALA A 290 -22.09 -19.12 0.36
C ALA A 290 -21.00 -18.20 0.93
N TRP A 291 -20.00 -17.84 0.12
CA TRP A 291 -18.96 -16.89 0.54
C TRP A 291 -19.46 -15.46 0.60
N ASP A 292 -20.36 -15.06 -0.30
CA ASP A 292 -21.05 -13.77 -0.22
C ASP A 292 -21.81 -13.63 1.11
N ALA A 293 -22.63 -14.63 1.46
CA ALA A 293 -23.39 -14.64 2.72
C ALA A 293 -22.47 -14.64 3.96
N ARG A 294 -21.34 -15.36 3.91
CA ARG A 294 -20.34 -15.33 4.98
C ARG A 294 -19.75 -13.92 5.14
N LEU A 295 -19.27 -13.30 4.07
CA LEU A 295 -18.73 -11.94 4.15
C LEU A 295 -19.75 -10.92 4.66
N ASP A 296 -21.02 -11.07 4.26
CA ASP A 296 -22.15 -10.25 4.70
C ASP A 296 -22.35 -10.30 6.24
N SER A 297 -22.37 -11.52 6.78
CA SER A 297 -22.49 -11.73 8.24
C SER A 297 -21.26 -11.26 9.03
N LEU A 298 -20.05 -11.40 8.47
CA LEU A 298 -18.80 -11.07 9.15
C LEU A 298 -18.44 -9.59 9.08
N SER A 299 -18.93 -8.83 8.10
CA SER A 299 -18.53 -7.43 7.89
C SER A 299 -19.69 -6.51 7.54
N GLY A 300 -19.95 -5.54 8.42
CA GLY A 300 -20.84 -4.41 8.10
C GLY A 300 -20.36 -3.57 6.91
N LYS A 301 -19.05 -3.55 6.64
CA LYS A 301 -18.48 -2.83 5.48
C LYS A 301 -18.75 -3.57 4.16
N PHE A 302 -18.86 -4.89 4.19
CA PHE A 302 -19.30 -5.67 3.03
C PHE A 302 -20.79 -5.45 2.74
N ARG A 303 -21.62 -5.34 3.79
CA ARG A 303 -23.04 -4.94 3.66
C ARG A 303 -23.18 -3.55 3.05
N GLU A 304 -22.46 -2.56 3.57
CA GLU A 304 -22.44 -1.20 3.01
C GLU A 304 -22.01 -1.19 1.52
N LEU A 305 -21.06 -2.05 1.15
CA LEU A 305 -20.63 -2.21 -0.25
C LEU A 305 -21.76 -2.76 -1.13
N LYS A 306 -22.49 -3.78 -0.66
CA LYS A 306 -23.64 -4.36 -1.36
C LYS A 306 -24.77 -3.35 -1.53
N ASP A 307 -25.06 -2.57 -0.50
CA ASP A 307 -26.09 -1.52 -0.54
C ASP A 307 -25.73 -0.46 -1.60
N ARG A 308 -24.46 -0.03 -1.65
CA ARG A 308 -23.99 0.91 -2.68
C ARG A 308 -24.05 0.33 -4.08
N ALA A 309 -23.69 -0.94 -4.26
CA ALA A 309 -23.80 -1.63 -5.55
C ALA A 309 -25.26 -1.73 -6.03
N ALA A 310 -26.20 -2.04 -5.14
CA ALA A 310 -27.62 -2.06 -5.48
C ALA A 310 -28.14 -0.69 -5.93
N ASN A 311 -27.67 0.39 -5.31
CA ASN A 311 -28.06 1.77 -5.63
C ASN A 311 -27.40 2.31 -6.91
N SER A 312 -26.27 1.75 -7.35
CA SER A 312 -25.52 2.23 -8.53
C SER A 312 -26.20 1.87 -9.87
N LEU A 313 -27.01 0.80 -9.88
CA LEU A 313 -27.72 0.26 -11.06
C LEU A 313 -28.73 1.26 -11.67
N GLY A 314 -28.96 2.41 -11.02
CA GLY A 314 -29.83 3.48 -11.50
C GLY A 314 -29.15 4.61 -12.29
N THR A 315 -27.83 4.60 -12.51
CA THR A 315 -27.15 5.73 -13.21
C THR A 315 -26.13 5.26 -14.25
N PRO A 316 -26.47 5.31 -15.56
CA PRO A 316 -25.52 4.99 -16.63
C PRO A 316 -24.27 5.88 -16.57
N ILE A 317 -23.08 5.27 -16.61
CA ILE A 317 -21.81 6.00 -16.72
C ILE A 317 -21.53 6.26 -18.22
N PRO A 318 -21.35 7.52 -18.66
CA PRO A 318 -20.92 7.80 -20.02
C PRO A 318 -19.49 7.27 -20.21
N VAL A 319 -19.34 6.31 -21.14
CA VAL A 319 -18.07 5.65 -21.44
C VAL A 319 -17.23 6.58 -22.31
N SER A 320 -16.00 6.91 -21.89
CA SER A 320 -15.11 7.72 -22.73
C SER A 320 -14.71 6.92 -24.00
N PRO A 321 -14.58 7.56 -25.18
CA PRO A 321 -14.29 6.87 -26.45
C PRO A 321 -13.02 6.00 -26.43
N TRP A 322 -12.07 6.35 -25.56
CA TRP A 322 -10.74 5.75 -25.47
C TRP A 322 -10.69 4.42 -24.69
N VAL A 323 -11.83 3.97 -24.13
CA VAL A 323 -11.94 2.70 -23.39
C VAL A 323 -12.51 1.58 -24.27
N ARG A 324 -12.70 1.82 -25.57
CA ARG A 324 -13.23 0.82 -26.53
C ARG A 324 -12.17 0.11 -27.39
N SER A 325 -10.91 0.54 -27.35
CA SER A 325 -9.80 -0.18 -28.00
C SER A 325 -9.16 -1.20 -27.05
#